data_AF-A0A310S6R9-F1
#
_entry.id   AF-A0A310S6R9-F1
#
_cell.length_a   1.000
_cell.length_b   1.000
_cell.length_c   1.000
_cell.angle_alpha   90.00
_cell.angle_beta   90.00
_cell.angle_gamma   90.00
#
_symmetry.space_group_name_H-M   'P 1'
#
loop_
_entity.id
_entity.type
_entity.pdbx_description
1 polymer ?
#
loop_
_entity_poly.entity_id
_entity_poly.type
_entity_poly.pdbx_seq_one_letter_code
_entity_poly.pdbx_strand_id
1 'polypeptide(L)'
;MQETCDSENGIVYSEDLKAMLHLAKATDQDMDLLDKMLRKYVANQRITGFGSYRFGPAFMRMYYHLDQPKYALKAFMDPEFDDTYNYRVVYRILISLLYKHKMFDEIKSTFEHVLNTKGSTFIGSNFIIIYAVCLIENTRESMQYALKYWHYNTNTIHGPRSRAIMAALALKQNSPEMALNIINSGPVEQVISIRSLKIMTYVQLGRYIQIIPILKRVLENENSYYQAIFADAIYNLENKLDMENVPEATHIHTLIDEIKRRNLIQTGITLEEFILKPLIMKNNIQKMRDGNRRFSRQ
;
A
#
# COMPACT_ATOMS: atom_id res chain seq x y z
N MET A 1 5.77 32.47 20.31
CA MET A 1 6.61 31.50 19.55
C MET A 1 7.35 32.13 18.39
N GLN A 2 6.71 32.94 17.55
CA GLN A 2 7.40 33.61 16.44
C GLN A 2 8.58 34.47 16.92
N GLU A 3 8.37 35.32 17.93
CA GLU A 3 9.44 36.10 18.59
C GLU A 3 10.58 35.24 19.16
N THR A 4 10.25 34.07 19.72
CA THR A 4 11.24 33.11 20.23
C THR A 4 12.06 32.47 19.11
N CYS A 5 11.47 32.27 17.93
CA CYS A 5 12.19 31.77 16.77
C CYS A 5 13.11 32.85 16.19
N ASP A 6 12.63 34.09 16.13
CA ASP A 6 13.33 35.22 15.52
C ASP A 6 14.46 35.77 16.41
N SER A 7 14.45 35.52 17.72
CA SER A 7 15.54 35.88 18.64
C SER A 7 16.74 34.93 18.54
N GLU A 8 17.96 35.43 18.35
CA GLU A 8 19.18 34.59 18.24
C GLU A 8 19.39 33.66 19.46
N ASN A 9 19.03 34.12 20.66
CA ASN A 9 19.18 33.36 21.92
C ASN A 9 17.94 32.55 22.32
N GLY A 10 16.88 32.57 21.51
CA GLY A 10 15.64 31.88 21.86
C GLY A 10 15.80 30.35 21.86
N ILE A 11 15.45 29.70 22.97
CA ILE A 11 15.48 28.23 23.06
C ILE A 11 14.08 27.69 22.80
N VAL A 12 13.97 26.72 21.91
CA VAL A 12 12.73 25.95 21.68
C VAL A 12 12.82 24.67 22.49
N TYR A 13 11.89 24.46 23.42
CA TYR A 13 11.78 23.24 24.21
C TYR A 13 10.86 22.21 23.55
N SER A 14 10.93 20.97 24.01
CA SER A 14 10.08 19.91 23.50
C SER A 14 8.59 20.15 23.80
N GLU A 15 8.25 20.77 24.93
CA GLU A 15 6.86 21.13 25.24
C GLU A 15 6.30 22.21 24.30
N ASP A 16 7.14 23.17 23.87
CA ASP A 16 6.72 24.19 22.90
C ASP A 16 6.34 23.56 21.56
N LEU A 17 7.17 22.63 21.08
CA LEU A 17 6.91 21.88 19.86
C LEU A 17 5.65 21.02 19.97
N LYS A 18 5.45 20.32 21.10
CA LYS A 18 4.24 19.53 21.34
C LYS A 18 2.99 20.41 21.32
N ALA A 19 3.02 21.56 22.01
CA ALA A 19 1.92 22.50 22.02
C ALA A 19 1.60 23.02 20.61
N MET A 20 2.63 23.41 19.85
CA MET A 20 2.44 23.90 18.49
C MET A 20 1.89 22.84 17.54
N LEU A 21 2.31 21.57 17.67
CA LEU A 21 1.73 20.47 16.90
C LEU A 21 0.21 20.28 17.15
N HIS A 22 -0.28 20.64 18.34
CA HIS A 22 -1.71 20.58 18.68
C HIS A 22 -2.49 21.81 18.24
N LEU A 23 -1.83 22.95 18.04
CA LEU A 23 -2.46 24.23 17.69
C LEU A 23 -2.39 24.55 16.20
N ALA A 24 -1.45 23.96 15.48
CA ALA A 24 -1.20 24.24 14.09
C ALA A 24 -2.41 23.97 13.20
N LYS A 25 -2.66 24.90 12.28
CA LYS A 25 -3.67 24.78 11.24
C LYS A 25 -3.00 24.56 9.89
N ALA A 26 -3.80 24.18 8.90
CA ALA A 26 -3.37 24.05 7.51
C ALA A 26 -3.18 25.44 6.86
N THR A 27 -2.22 26.24 7.37
CA THR A 27 -1.86 27.55 6.84
C THR A 27 -0.36 27.62 6.61
N ASP A 28 0.08 28.33 5.56
CA ASP A 28 1.51 28.45 5.23
C ASP A 28 2.31 29.09 6.37
N GLN A 29 1.70 30.07 7.06
CA GLN A 29 2.30 30.71 8.23
C GLN A 29 2.60 29.70 9.36
N ASP A 30 1.66 28.82 9.67
CA ASP A 30 1.85 27.81 10.71
C ASP A 30 2.88 26.75 10.28
N MET A 31 2.87 26.35 9.00
CA MET A 31 3.85 25.38 8.46
C MET A 31 5.27 25.94 8.51
N ASP A 32 5.46 27.18 8.08
CA ASP A 32 6.77 27.83 8.09
C ASP A 32 7.26 28.09 9.52
N LEU A 33 6.36 28.46 10.44
CA LEU A 33 6.69 28.61 11.86
C LEU A 33 7.12 27.27 12.47
N LEU A 34 6.41 26.19 12.19
CA LEU A 34 6.74 24.85 12.68
C LEU A 34 8.07 24.34 12.13
N ASP A 35 8.38 24.59 10.86
CA ASP A 35 9.67 24.26 10.25
C ASP A 35 10.82 25.00 10.95
N LYS A 36 10.67 26.32 11.14
CA LYS A 36 11.64 27.16 11.88
C LYS A 36 11.85 26.67 13.31
N MET A 37 10.77 26.34 14.01
CA MET A 37 10.82 25.81 15.37
C MET A 37 11.55 24.47 15.42
N LEU A 38 11.28 23.58 14.47
CA LEU A 38 11.92 22.27 14.39
C LEU A 38 13.42 22.39 14.10
N ARG A 39 13.82 23.23 13.13
CA ARG A 39 15.25 23.51 12.86
C ARG A 39 15.96 24.01 14.11
N LYS A 40 15.38 25.00 14.78
CA LYS A 40 15.96 25.57 15.99
C LYS A 40 16.09 24.54 17.11
N TYR A 41 15.08 23.70 17.30
CA TYR A 41 15.14 22.60 18.23
C TYR A 41 16.24 21.60 17.89
N VAL A 42 16.35 21.16 16.63
CA VAL A 42 17.38 20.21 16.18
C VAL A 42 18.79 20.80 16.35
N ALA A 43 18.99 22.07 16.01
CA ALA A 43 20.25 22.78 16.25
C ALA A 43 20.60 22.83 17.74
N ASN A 44 19.64 23.19 18.60
CA ASN A 44 19.85 23.23 20.06
C ASN A 44 20.16 21.84 20.64
N GLN A 45 19.53 20.78 20.13
CA GLN A 45 19.80 19.42 20.58
C GLN A 45 21.20 18.93 20.22
N ARG A 46 21.70 19.27 19.03
CA ARG A 46 23.07 18.94 18.62
C ARG A 46 24.12 19.57 19.55
N ILE A 47 23.82 20.74 20.11
CA ILE A 47 24.71 21.46 21.04
C ILE A 47 24.60 20.90 22.47
N THR A 48 23.39 20.63 22.95
CA THR A 48 23.14 20.35 24.38
C THR A 48 23.16 18.87 24.75
N GLY A 49 22.93 17.94 23.81
CA GLY A 49 22.98 16.50 24.05
C GLY A 49 21.91 15.93 25.01
N PHE A 50 21.00 16.75 25.54
CA PHE A 50 20.00 16.33 26.53
C PHE A 50 18.68 15.88 25.86
N GLY A 51 18.21 14.69 26.27
CA GLY A 51 16.80 14.25 26.17
C GLY A 51 16.15 14.35 24.77
N SER A 52 16.39 13.37 23.91
CA SER A 52 15.90 13.36 22.53
C SER A 52 14.44 12.90 22.41
N TYR A 53 13.47 13.78 22.73
CA TYR A 53 12.11 13.52 22.27
C TYR A 53 12.10 13.45 20.74
N ARG A 54 11.62 12.33 20.21
CA ARG A 54 11.66 12.02 18.77
C ARG A 54 10.46 12.63 18.05
N PHE A 55 10.65 13.80 17.47
CA PHE A 55 9.59 14.55 16.79
C PHE A 55 9.23 14.03 15.39
N GLY A 56 10.11 13.29 14.70
CA GLY A 56 9.89 12.87 13.32
C GLY A 56 8.52 12.22 13.05
N PRO A 57 8.12 11.18 13.79
CA PRO A 57 6.79 10.58 13.64
C PRO A 57 5.64 11.53 13.99
N ALA A 58 5.81 12.45 14.94
CA ALA A 58 4.77 13.38 15.36
C ALA A 58 4.51 14.43 14.27
N PHE A 59 5.57 15.07 13.76
CA PHE A 59 5.49 16.01 12.65
C PHE A 59 4.94 15.37 11.38
N MET A 60 5.41 14.17 11.03
CA MET A 60 4.93 13.49 9.83
C MET A 60 3.44 13.12 9.91
N ARG A 61 2.94 12.75 11.10
CA ARG A 61 1.50 12.55 11.33
C ARG A 61 0.72 13.86 11.29
N MET A 62 1.28 14.95 11.79
CA MET A 62 0.66 16.26 11.70
C MET A 62 0.50 16.67 10.23
N TYR A 63 1.55 16.57 9.41
CA TYR A 63 1.42 16.83 7.97
C TYR A 63 0.37 15.94 7.30
N TYR A 64 0.29 14.66 7.70
CA TYR A 64 -0.75 13.76 7.21
C TYR A 64 -2.15 14.21 7.63
N HIS A 65 -2.32 14.63 8.90
CA HIS A 65 -3.60 15.07 9.44
C HIS A 65 -4.09 16.38 8.84
N LEU A 66 -3.19 17.34 8.64
CA LEU A 66 -3.46 18.64 8.03
C LEU A 66 -3.42 18.60 6.48
N ASP A 67 -3.22 17.41 5.90
CA ASP A 67 -3.18 17.15 4.47
C ASP A 67 -2.17 18.02 3.69
N GLN A 68 -0.95 18.10 4.22
CA GLN A 68 0.15 18.94 3.71
C GLN A 68 1.28 18.12 3.04
N PRO A 69 1.05 17.52 1.85
CA PRO A 69 2.01 16.62 1.22
C PRO A 69 3.32 17.29 0.80
N LYS A 70 3.26 18.54 0.30
CA LYS A 70 4.45 19.26 -0.17
C LYS A 70 5.40 19.62 0.97
N TYR A 71 4.85 20.11 2.09
CA TYR A 71 5.63 20.39 3.30
C TYR A 71 6.22 19.12 3.91
N ALA A 72 5.45 18.02 3.94
CA ALA A 72 5.94 16.72 4.39
C ALA A 72 7.14 16.23 3.58
N LEU A 73 7.05 16.33 2.25
CA LEU A 73 8.12 15.93 1.34
C LEU A 73 9.36 16.82 1.50
N LYS A 74 9.15 18.15 1.52
CA LYS A 74 10.24 19.12 1.72
C LYS A 74 11.00 18.83 3.01
N ALA A 75 10.29 18.65 4.13
CA ALA A 75 10.90 18.37 5.42
C ALA A 75 11.61 17.01 5.43
N PHE A 76 11.07 15.98 4.78
CA PHE A 76 11.70 14.66 4.75
C PHE A 76 12.98 14.62 3.93
N MET A 77 13.05 15.39 2.84
CA MET A 77 14.22 15.46 1.95
C MET A 77 15.28 16.45 2.45
N ASP A 78 15.05 17.10 3.58
CA ASP A 78 15.94 18.09 4.16
C ASP A 78 17.07 17.41 4.95
N PRO A 79 18.35 17.58 4.56
CA PRO A 79 19.46 16.95 5.25
C PRO A 79 19.60 17.37 6.71
N GLU A 80 19.10 18.56 7.10
CA GLU A 80 19.14 18.99 8.50
C GLU A 80 18.30 18.06 9.40
N PHE A 81 17.28 17.44 8.83
CA PHE A 81 16.33 16.58 9.54
C PHE A 81 16.58 15.07 9.34
N ASP A 82 17.70 14.66 8.75
CA ASP A 82 18.00 13.25 8.47
C ASP A 82 17.82 12.35 9.70
N ASP A 83 18.43 12.72 10.83
CA ASP A 83 18.32 11.98 12.10
C ASP A 83 16.89 11.98 12.66
N THR A 84 16.18 13.10 12.48
CA THR A 84 14.80 13.28 12.96
C THR A 84 13.85 12.35 12.22
N TYR A 85 14.04 12.19 10.91
CA TYR A 85 13.19 11.39 10.03
C TYR A 85 13.75 9.99 9.72
N ASN A 86 14.79 9.55 10.43
CA ASN A 86 15.41 8.23 10.23
C ASN A 86 14.61 7.05 10.82
N TYR A 87 13.30 7.00 10.54
CA TYR A 87 12.41 5.95 11.02
C TYR A 87 11.54 5.42 9.90
N ARG A 88 11.43 4.09 9.80
CA ARG A 88 10.58 3.42 8.81
C ARG A 88 9.12 3.89 8.86
N VAL A 89 8.63 4.20 10.06
CA VAL A 89 7.26 4.70 10.24
C VAL A 89 7.04 6.07 9.61
N VAL A 90 8.05 6.96 9.66
CA VAL A 90 7.99 8.29 9.04
C VAL A 90 7.89 8.13 7.52
N TYR A 91 8.81 7.34 6.94
CA TYR A 91 8.78 7.02 5.51
C TYR A 91 7.41 6.46 5.09
N ARG A 92 6.86 5.51 5.85
CA ARG A 92 5.54 4.93 5.57
C ARG A 92 4.40 5.95 5.61
N ILE A 93 4.42 6.90 6.55
CA ILE A 93 3.39 7.95 6.62
C ILE A 93 3.52 8.88 5.41
N LEU A 94 4.73 9.31 5.08
CA LEU A 94 4.99 10.17 3.92
C LEU A 94 4.49 9.54 2.62
N ILE A 95 4.96 8.34 2.27
CA ILE A 95 4.55 7.69 1.03
C ILE A 95 3.04 7.42 0.97
N SER A 96 2.39 7.19 2.13
CA SER A 96 0.93 7.05 2.18
C SER A 96 0.22 8.38 1.90
N LEU A 97 0.77 9.50 2.38
CA LEU A 97 0.27 10.84 2.09
C LEU A 97 0.42 11.17 0.61
N LEU A 98 1.62 10.97 0.05
CA LEU A 98 1.88 11.20 -1.37
C LEU A 98 1.01 10.33 -2.27
N TYR A 99 0.81 9.05 -1.91
CA TYR A 99 -0.07 8.14 -2.64
C TYR A 99 -1.52 8.61 -2.64
N LYS A 100 -2.03 9.12 -1.50
CA LYS A 100 -3.39 9.70 -1.41
C LYS A 100 -3.58 10.88 -2.37
N HIS A 101 -2.53 11.67 -2.58
CA HIS A 101 -2.51 12.82 -3.49
C HIS A 101 -2.06 12.51 -4.92
N LYS A 102 -1.85 11.22 -5.26
CA LYS A 102 -1.39 10.78 -6.59
C LYS A 102 -0.06 11.42 -7.03
N MET A 103 0.80 11.79 -6.08
CA MET A 103 2.13 12.36 -6.30
C MET A 103 3.14 11.25 -6.61
N PHE A 104 2.95 10.57 -7.75
CA PHE A 104 3.64 9.32 -8.09
C PHE A 104 5.14 9.52 -8.42
N ASP A 105 5.49 10.63 -9.07
CA ASP A 105 6.88 10.96 -9.37
C ASP A 105 7.66 11.25 -8.08
N GLU A 106 7.05 11.96 -7.14
CA GLU A 106 7.62 12.22 -5.83
C GLU A 106 7.76 10.95 -5.00
N ILE A 107 6.82 9.99 -5.11
CA ILE A 107 6.94 8.68 -4.48
C ILE A 107 8.16 7.93 -5.02
N LYS A 108 8.33 7.88 -6.35
CA LYS A 108 9.48 7.24 -6.99
C LYS A 108 10.79 7.90 -6.56
N SER A 109 10.88 9.23 -6.64
CA SER A 109 12.06 9.99 -6.21
C SER A 109 12.40 9.74 -4.73
N THR A 110 11.41 9.79 -3.84
CA THR A 110 11.58 9.50 -2.41
C THR A 110 12.04 8.06 -2.19
N PHE A 111 11.48 7.10 -2.92
CA PHE A 111 11.87 5.70 -2.83
C PHE A 111 13.31 5.47 -3.26
N GLU A 112 13.76 6.05 -4.39
CA GLU A 112 15.14 5.97 -4.85
C GLU A 112 16.10 6.57 -3.81
N HIS A 113 15.76 7.76 -3.29
CA HIS A 113 16.55 8.41 -2.26
C HIS A 113 16.71 7.51 -1.03
N VAL A 114 15.60 7.02 -0.46
CA VAL A 114 15.63 6.14 0.72
C VAL A 114 16.37 4.83 0.43
N LEU A 115 16.19 4.26 -0.76
CA LEU A 115 16.89 3.04 -1.16
C LEU A 115 18.40 3.23 -1.16
N ASN A 116 18.88 4.34 -1.72
CA ASN A 116 20.30 4.65 -1.82
C ASN A 116 20.92 5.01 -0.47
N THR A 117 20.18 5.71 0.40
CA THR A 117 20.71 6.17 1.71
C THR A 117 20.56 5.14 2.82
N LYS A 118 19.48 4.35 2.84
CA LYS A 118 19.08 3.48 3.97
C LYS A 118 18.97 2.00 3.60
N GLY A 119 19.03 1.68 2.31
CA GLY A 119 19.01 0.30 1.81
C GLY A 119 17.63 -0.36 1.78
N SER A 120 17.60 -1.53 1.15
CA SER A 120 16.39 -2.32 0.89
C SER A 120 15.68 -2.80 2.16
N THR A 121 16.46 -3.12 3.20
CA THR A 121 15.95 -3.62 4.48
C THR A 121 15.10 -2.56 5.16
N PHE A 122 15.45 -1.28 5.07
CA PHE A 122 14.69 -0.16 5.62
C PHE A 122 13.32 -0.02 4.96
N ILE A 123 13.25 -0.17 3.63
CA ILE A 123 11.99 -0.12 2.88
C ILE A 123 11.09 -1.30 3.26
N GLY A 124 11.65 -2.52 3.31
CA GLY A 124 10.95 -3.72 3.77
C GLY A 124 9.66 -4.02 2.99
N SER A 125 8.50 -4.06 3.65
CA SER A 125 7.23 -4.34 2.97
C SER A 125 6.67 -3.16 2.16
N ASN A 126 7.28 -1.97 2.23
CA ASN A 126 6.79 -0.78 1.52
C ASN A 126 7.03 -0.81 0.00
N PHE A 127 7.80 -1.77 -0.53
CA PHE A 127 7.92 -2.01 -1.98
C PHE A 127 6.57 -2.19 -2.67
N ILE A 128 5.55 -2.67 -1.94
CA ILE A 128 4.18 -2.80 -2.44
C ILE A 128 3.62 -1.49 -3.02
N ILE A 129 4.02 -0.34 -2.48
CA ILE A 129 3.53 0.97 -2.94
C ILE A 129 4.10 1.29 -4.32
N ILE A 130 5.35 0.94 -4.58
CA ILE A 130 5.95 1.09 -5.92
C ILE A 130 5.22 0.23 -6.94
N TYR A 131 4.94 -1.02 -6.62
CA TYR A 131 4.16 -1.89 -7.52
C TYR A 131 2.75 -1.34 -7.74
N ALA A 132 2.10 -0.78 -6.71
CA ALA A 132 0.79 -0.18 -6.82
C ALA A 132 0.80 1.06 -7.73
N VAL A 133 1.80 1.94 -7.58
CA VAL A 133 2.00 3.10 -8.47
C VAL A 133 2.17 2.64 -9.91
N CYS A 134 3.03 1.64 -10.15
CA CYS A 134 3.25 1.12 -11.50
C CYS A 134 2.00 0.47 -12.11
N LEU A 135 1.16 -0.19 -11.30
CA LEU A 135 -0.12 -0.73 -11.75
C LEU A 135 -1.11 0.38 -12.15
N ILE A 136 -1.13 1.49 -11.41
CA ILE A 136 -2.00 2.64 -11.73
C ILE A 136 -1.56 3.31 -13.03
N GLU A 137 -0.27 3.53 -13.22
CA GLU A 137 0.27 4.14 -14.44
C GLU A 137 0.11 3.23 -15.67
N ASN A 138 0.28 1.91 -15.47
CA ASN A 138 0.10 0.87 -16.48
C ASN A 138 0.81 1.14 -17.83
N THR A 139 2.01 1.71 -17.80
CA THR A 139 2.84 1.87 -18.99
C THR A 139 3.93 0.80 -19.07
N ARG A 140 4.57 0.66 -20.23
CA ARG A 140 5.70 -0.27 -20.41
C ARG A 140 6.89 0.12 -19.53
N GLU A 141 7.11 1.41 -19.37
CA GLU A 141 8.15 1.99 -18.51
C GLU A 141 7.87 1.66 -17.04
N SER A 142 6.62 1.82 -16.59
CA SER A 142 6.20 1.45 -15.24
C SER A 142 6.38 -0.05 -14.98
N MET A 143 6.12 -0.90 -15.98
CA MET A 143 6.37 -2.35 -15.87
C MET A 143 7.85 -2.67 -15.73
N GLN A 144 8.71 -2.08 -16.56
CA GLN A 144 10.17 -2.26 -16.46
C GLN A 144 10.70 -1.78 -15.11
N TYR A 145 10.21 -0.64 -14.64
CA TYR A 145 10.56 -0.09 -13.33
C TYR A 145 10.13 -1.03 -12.19
N ALA A 146 8.90 -1.56 -12.24
CA ALA A 146 8.41 -2.53 -11.25
C ALA A 146 9.25 -3.82 -11.24
N LEU A 147 9.60 -4.35 -12.42
CA LEU A 147 10.43 -5.55 -12.56
C LEU A 147 11.84 -5.36 -12.00
N LYS A 148 12.47 -4.20 -12.25
CA LYS A 148 13.77 -3.84 -11.67
C LYS A 148 13.76 -4.07 -10.15
N TYR A 149 12.75 -3.55 -9.46
CA TYR A 149 12.64 -3.67 -8.00
C TYR A 149 12.08 -5.01 -7.52
N TRP A 150 11.31 -5.70 -8.35
CA TRP A 150 10.90 -7.07 -8.07
C TRP A 150 12.10 -8.02 -7.94
N HIS A 151 13.03 -7.94 -8.90
CA HIS A 151 14.25 -8.74 -8.91
C HIS A 151 15.32 -8.25 -7.93
N TYR A 152 15.36 -6.95 -7.65
CA TYR A 152 16.24 -6.41 -6.63
C TYR A 152 15.88 -6.93 -5.22
N ASN A 153 14.59 -7.21 -4.98
CA ASN A 153 14.08 -7.70 -3.70
C ASN A 153 13.86 -9.22 -3.68
N THR A 154 14.78 -9.99 -4.26
CA THR A 154 14.71 -11.48 -4.29
C THR A 154 14.97 -12.13 -2.93
N ASN A 155 15.68 -11.44 -2.04
CA ASN A 155 16.00 -11.95 -0.70
C ASN A 155 14.81 -11.90 0.28
N THR A 156 13.69 -11.30 -0.11
CA THR A 156 12.49 -11.21 0.73
C THR A 156 11.31 -11.87 0.04
N ILE A 157 10.60 -12.74 0.75
CA ILE A 157 9.39 -13.37 0.21
C ILE A 157 8.34 -12.29 -0.03
N HIS A 158 7.96 -12.10 -1.29
CA HIS A 158 6.91 -11.17 -1.67
C HIS A 158 5.56 -11.58 -1.09
N GLY A 159 4.94 -10.68 -0.34
CA GLY A 159 3.61 -10.90 0.22
C GLY A 159 2.56 -11.18 -0.87
N PRO A 160 1.45 -11.88 -0.54
CA PRO A 160 0.41 -12.22 -1.53
C PRO A 160 -0.14 -11.01 -2.28
N ARG A 161 -0.20 -9.85 -1.63
CA ARG A 161 -0.69 -8.62 -2.24
C ARG A 161 0.29 -8.01 -3.24
N SER A 162 1.60 -8.02 -2.94
CA SER A 162 2.63 -7.59 -3.90
C SER A 162 2.63 -8.48 -5.14
N ARG A 163 2.53 -9.81 -4.96
CA ARG A 163 2.36 -10.76 -6.06
C ARG A 163 1.10 -10.46 -6.88
N ALA A 164 -0.03 -10.20 -6.21
CA ALA A 164 -1.28 -9.90 -6.90
C ALA A 164 -1.19 -8.62 -7.75
N ILE A 165 -0.59 -7.56 -7.22
CA ILE A 165 -0.38 -6.29 -7.96
C ILE A 165 0.53 -6.50 -9.17
N MET A 166 1.66 -7.19 -8.98
CA MET A 166 2.61 -7.47 -10.06
C MET A 166 2.03 -8.38 -11.15
N ALA A 167 1.27 -9.40 -10.76
CA ALA A 167 0.57 -10.25 -11.72
C ALA A 167 -0.52 -9.50 -12.48
N ALA A 168 -1.30 -8.64 -11.79
CA ALA A 168 -2.28 -7.78 -12.44
C ALA A 168 -1.63 -6.84 -13.47
N LEU A 169 -0.48 -6.23 -13.12
CA LEU A 169 0.28 -5.38 -14.04
C LEU A 169 0.78 -6.19 -15.25
N ALA A 170 1.33 -7.39 -15.04
CA ALA A 170 1.76 -8.26 -16.14
C ALA A 170 0.61 -8.67 -17.08
N LEU A 171 -0.58 -8.97 -16.54
CA LEU A 171 -1.77 -9.27 -17.36
C LEU A 171 -2.24 -8.08 -18.18
N LYS A 172 -2.22 -6.87 -17.61
CA LYS A 172 -2.54 -5.64 -18.34
C LYS A 172 -1.53 -5.33 -19.46
N GLN A 173 -0.29 -5.77 -19.30
CA GLN A 173 0.77 -5.67 -20.31
C GLN A 173 0.79 -6.87 -21.28
N ASN A 174 -0.28 -7.68 -21.35
CA ASN A 174 -0.39 -8.85 -22.21
C ASN A 174 0.77 -9.86 -22.03
N SER A 175 1.26 -10.02 -20.80
CA SER A 175 2.35 -10.94 -20.45
C SER A 175 1.87 -12.04 -19.49
N PRO A 176 0.95 -12.92 -19.90
CA PRO A 176 0.31 -13.88 -19.00
C PRO A 176 1.26 -14.96 -18.45
N GLU A 177 2.29 -15.37 -19.20
CA GLU A 177 3.30 -16.32 -18.67
C GLU A 177 4.08 -15.72 -17.49
N MET A 178 4.38 -14.41 -17.56
CA MET A 178 5.02 -13.71 -16.47
C MET A 178 4.08 -13.59 -15.26
N ALA A 179 2.80 -13.28 -15.49
CA ALA A 179 1.79 -13.26 -14.44
C ALA A 179 1.69 -14.63 -13.73
N LEU A 180 1.72 -15.73 -14.49
CA LEU A 180 1.68 -17.08 -13.95
C LEU A 180 2.90 -17.38 -13.06
N ASN A 181 4.09 -17.02 -13.52
CA ASN A 181 5.33 -17.18 -12.75
C ASN A 181 5.28 -16.39 -11.44
N ILE A 182 4.82 -15.13 -11.48
CA ILE A 182 4.68 -14.29 -10.29
C ILE A 182 3.66 -14.89 -9.31
N ILE A 183 2.52 -15.37 -9.81
CA ILE A 183 1.48 -15.99 -8.99
C ILE A 183 2.00 -17.24 -8.26
N ASN A 184 2.68 -18.12 -8.99
CA ASN A 184 3.17 -19.39 -8.49
C ASN A 184 4.43 -19.27 -7.61
N SER A 185 5.08 -18.10 -7.57
CA SER A 185 6.29 -17.86 -6.76
C SER A 185 6.10 -17.92 -5.23
N GLY A 186 4.89 -18.16 -4.70
CA GLY A 186 4.66 -18.19 -3.26
C GLY A 186 3.54 -19.12 -2.80
N PRO A 187 3.52 -19.50 -1.51
CA PRO A 187 2.78 -20.68 -1.01
C PRO A 187 1.26 -20.50 -0.88
N VAL A 188 0.75 -19.27 -1.06
CA VAL A 188 -0.65 -18.94 -0.74
C VAL A 188 -1.50 -18.81 -1.99
N GLU A 189 -2.03 -19.93 -2.48
CA GLU A 189 -3.02 -19.96 -3.58
C GLU A 189 -4.44 -19.60 -3.12
N GLN A 190 -4.71 -19.64 -1.82
CA GLN A 190 -6.06 -19.52 -1.27
C GLN A 190 -6.58 -18.08 -1.16
N VAL A 191 -5.73 -17.07 -1.40
CA VAL A 191 -6.18 -15.67 -1.37
C VAL A 191 -7.05 -15.40 -2.59
N ILE A 192 -8.25 -14.85 -2.38
CA ILE A 192 -9.21 -14.51 -3.43
C ILE A 192 -8.58 -13.75 -4.62
N SER A 193 -7.68 -12.80 -4.35
CA SER A 193 -7.00 -12.03 -5.40
C SER A 193 -6.07 -12.90 -6.24
N ILE A 194 -5.28 -13.77 -5.60
CA ILE A 194 -4.36 -14.68 -6.30
C ILE A 194 -5.15 -15.70 -7.11
N ARG A 195 -6.22 -16.25 -6.54
CA ARG A 195 -7.13 -17.19 -7.22
C ARG A 195 -7.74 -16.56 -8.47
N SER A 196 -8.33 -15.37 -8.33
CA SER A 196 -9.00 -14.66 -9.41
C SER A 196 -8.00 -14.29 -10.52
N LEU A 197 -6.80 -13.81 -10.16
CA LEU A 197 -5.73 -13.56 -11.12
C LEU A 197 -5.28 -14.83 -11.84
N LYS A 198 -5.17 -15.97 -11.13
CA LYS A 198 -4.77 -17.25 -11.73
C LYS A 198 -5.79 -17.71 -12.78
N ILE A 199 -7.08 -17.54 -12.53
CA ILE A 199 -8.14 -17.78 -13.51
C ILE A 199 -7.95 -16.88 -14.73
N MET A 200 -7.82 -15.56 -14.54
CA MET A 200 -7.61 -14.61 -15.65
C MET A 200 -6.35 -14.92 -16.47
N THR A 201 -5.26 -15.34 -15.81
CA THR A 201 -4.03 -15.76 -16.47
C THR A 201 -4.26 -17.00 -17.35
N TYR A 202 -4.96 -18.02 -16.86
CA TYR A 202 -5.25 -19.20 -17.65
C TYR A 202 -6.19 -18.93 -18.81
N VAL A 203 -7.15 -18.02 -18.64
CA VAL A 203 -8.00 -17.53 -19.74
C VAL A 203 -7.15 -16.88 -20.83
N GLN A 204 -6.24 -15.96 -20.49
CA GLN A 204 -5.36 -15.33 -21.48
C GLN A 204 -4.39 -16.31 -22.16
N LEU A 205 -4.02 -17.41 -21.50
CA LEU A 205 -3.19 -18.49 -22.06
C LEU A 205 -3.99 -19.53 -22.87
N GLY A 206 -5.32 -19.46 -22.88
CA GLY A 206 -6.18 -20.50 -23.46
C GLY A 206 -6.12 -21.85 -22.73
N ARG A 207 -5.68 -21.87 -21.47
CA ARG A 207 -5.47 -23.10 -20.66
C ARG A 207 -6.67 -23.41 -19.76
N TYR A 208 -7.84 -23.57 -20.34
CA TYR A 208 -9.12 -23.69 -19.63
C TYR A 208 -9.23 -24.91 -18.69
N ILE A 209 -8.61 -26.04 -19.04
CA ILE A 209 -8.58 -27.25 -18.20
C ILE A 209 -8.04 -26.96 -16.79
N GLN A 210 -7.08 -26.03 -16.67
CA GLN A 210 -6.42 -25.68 -15.41
C GLN A 210 -7.32 -24.86 -14.47
N ILE A 211 -8.45 -24.35 -14.98
CA ILE A 211 -9.43 -23.56 -14.21
C ILE A 211 -10.36 -24.48 -13.43
N ILE A 212 -10.72 -25.65 -13.97
CA ILE A 212 -11.61 -26.65 -13.34
C ILE A 212 -11.23 -26.96 -11.88
N PRO A 213 -9.98 -27.35 -11.55
CA PRO A 213 -9.61 -27.66 -10.17
C PRO A 213 -9.72 -26.44 -9.23
N ILE A 214 -9.53 -25.22 -9.76
CA ILE A 214 -9.68 -23.99 -8.98
C ILE A 214 -11.15 -23.80 -8.58
N LEU A 215 -12.07 -23.96 -9.54
CA LEU A 215 -13.52 -23.80 -9.30
C LEU A 215 -14.06 -24.90 -8.36
N LYS A 216 -13.66 -26.16 -8.57
CA LYS A 216 -14.05 -27.26 -7.67
C LYS A 216 -13.61 -27.02 -6.23
N ARG A 217 -12.36 -26.57 -6.05
CA ARG A 217 -11.83 -26.24 -4.71
C ARG A 217 -12.64 -25.14 -4.01
N VAL A 218 -13.18 -24.17 -4.74
CA VAL A 218 -14.06 -23.14 -4.19
C VAL A 218 -15.39 -23.73 -3.71
N LEU A 219 -15.92 -24.73 -4.41
CA LEU A 219 -17.18 -25.41 -4.07
C LEU A 219 -17.04 -26.43 -2.93
N GLU A 220 -15.88 -27.08 -2.79
CA GLU A 220 -15.61 -28.11 -1.79
C GLU A 220 -15.45 -27.54 -0.36
N ASN A 221 -15.07 -26.27 -0.22
CA ASN A 221 -14.78 -25.69 1.08
C ASN A 221 -16.00 -24.98 1.68
N GLU A 222 -16.47 -25.47 2.84
CA GLU A 222 -17.66 -24.96 3.53
C GLU A 222 -17.52 -23.52 4.08
N ASN A 223 -16.29 -23.01 4.23
CA ASN A 223 -16.02 -21.66 4.72
C ASN A 223 -16.19 -20.57 3.63
N SER A 224 -17.45 -20.19 3.37
CA SER A 224 -17.91 -19.27 2.32
C SER A 224 -17.14 -17.93 2.21
N TYR A 225 -16.76 -17.29 3.32
CA TYR A 225 -16.17 -15.93 3.28
C TYR A 225 -14.74 -15.83 2.74
N TYR A 226 -13.95 -16.90 2.81
CA TYR A 226 -12.54 -16.90 2.35
C TYR A 226 -12.35 -17.51 0.96
N GLN A 227 -13.41 -18.08 0.40
CA GLN A 227 -13.37 -18.94 -0.79
C GLN A 227 -13.94 -18.26 -2.04
N ALA A 228 -14.44 -17.03 -1.94
CA ALA A 228 -15.03 -16.35 -3.08
C ALA A 228 -14.04 -16.09 -4.24
N ILE A 229 -14.59 -15.75 -5.41
CA ILE A 229 -13.88 -15.28 -6.61
C ILE A 229 -14.42 -13.90 -6.97
N PHE A 230 -13.58 -12.99 -7.48
CA PHE A 230 -14.07 -11.69 -7.95
C PHE A 230 -14.92 -11.83 -9.22
N ALA A 231 -15.99 -11.03 -9.29
CA ALA A 231 -16.93 -11.06 -10.41
C ALA A 231 -16.27 -10.74 -11.77
N ASP A 232 -15.26 -9.88 -11.79
CA ASP A 232 -14.52 -9.51 -13.01
C ASP A 232 -13.77 -10.69 -13.63
N ALA A 233 -13.16 -11.56 -12.81
CA ALA A 233 -12.51 -12.77 -13.29
C ALA A 233 -13.51 -13.78 -13.87
N ILE A 234 -14.69 -13.91 -13.25
CA ILE A 234 -15.75 -14.79 -13.76
C ILE A 234 -16.35 -14.25 -15.05
N TYR A 235 -16.66 -12.95 -15.10
CA TYR A 235 -17.19 -12.31 -16.30
C TYR A 235 -16.21 -12.40 -17.48
N ASN A 236 -14.91 -12.19 -17.22
CA ASN A 236 -13.88 -12.36 -18.25
C ASN A 236 -13.81 -13.80 -18.76
N LEU A 237 -13.94 -14.79 -17.87
CA LEU A 237 -13.98 -16.20 -18.22
C LEU A 237 -15.22 -16.54 -19.06
N GLU A 238 -16.42 -16.15 -18.63
CA GLU A 238 -17.68 -16.43 -19.33
C GLU A 238 -17.67 -15.83 -20.75
N ASN A 239 -17.32 -14.55 -20.88
CA ASN A 239 -17.20 -13.91 -22.20
C ASN A 239 -16.24 -14.65 -23.13
N LYS A 240 -15.14 -15.19 -22.59
CA LYS A 240 -14.14 -15.90 -23.37
C LYS A 240 -14.59 -17.29 -23.78
N LEU A 241 -15.32 -17.99 -22.91
CA LEU A 241 -15.94 -19.27 -23.24
C LEU A 241 -17.03 -19.12 -24.31
N ASP A 242 -17.77 -18.01 -24.31
CA ASP A 242 -18.80 -17.74 -25.32
C ASP A 242 -18.21 -17.38 -26.70
N MET A 243 -17.02 -16.77 -26.71
CA MET A 243 -16.33 -16.35 -27.94
C MET A 243 -15.47 -17.45 -28.58
N GLU A 244 -14.92 -18.34 -27.77
CA GLU A 244 -13.95 -19.36 -28.20
C GLU A 244 -14.60 -20.75 -28.15
N ASN A 245 -14.33 -21.60 -29.15
CA ASN A 245 -14.84 -22.98 -29.14
C ASN A 245 -14.01 -23.84 -28.17
N VAL A 246 -14.36 -23.81 -26.89
CA VAL A 246 -13.67 -24.52 -25.81
C VAL A 246 -14.39 -25.83 -25.49
N PRO A 247 -13.75 -27.01 -25.62
CA PRO A 247 -14.37 -28.30 -25.33
C PRO A 247 -14.92 -28.42 -23.90
N GLU A 248 -14.25 -27.80 -22.94
CA GLU A 248 -14.60 -27.82 -21.53
C GLU A 248 -15.65 -26.76 -21.13
N ALA A 249 -16.12 -25.92 -22.06
CA ALA A 249 -17.00 -24.78 -21.76
C ALA A 249 -18.22 -25.20 -20.94
N THR A 250 -18.95 -26.24 -21.38
CA THR A 250 -20.15 -26.73 -20.70
C THR A 250 -19.87 -27.13 -19.24
N HIS A 251 -18.74 -27.78 -18.99
CA HIS A 251 -18.36 -28.17 -17.63
C HIS A 251 -18.02 -26.95 -16.78
N ILE A 252 -17.28 -25.99 -17.34
CA ILE A 252 -16.90 -24.76 -16.64
C ILE A 252 -18.14 -23.91 -16.32
N HIS A 253 -19.08 -23.72 -17.26
CA HIS A 253 -20.34 -23.03 -17.02
C HIS A 253 -21.15 -23.69 -15.90
N THR A 254 -21.22 -25.02 -15.88
CA THR A 254 -21.92 -25.75 -14.81
C THR A 254 -21.33 -25.43 -13.44
N LEU A 255 -20.00 -25.38 -13.33
CA LEU A 255 -19.31 -25.03 -12.08
C LEU A 255 -19.53 -23.56 -11.69
N ILE A 256 -19.53 -22.64 -12.66
CA ILE A 256 -19.79 -21.22 -12.42
C ILE A 256 -21.22 -21.03 -11.92
N ASP A 257 -22.21 -21.70 -12.51
CA ASP A 257 -23.61 -21.65 -12.07
C ASP A 257 -23.77 -22.14 -10.63
N GLU A 258 -23.04 -23.18 -10.24
CA GLU A 258 -23.04 -23.66 -8.86
C GLU A 258 -22.42 -22.64 -7.90
N ILE A 259 -21.30 -22.00 -8.28
CA ILE A 259 -20.65 -20.93 -7.52
C ILE A 259 -21.60 -19.73 -7.36
N LYS A 260 -22.32 -19.36 -8.43
CA LYS A 260 -23.37 -18.32 -8.41
C LYS A 260 -24.49 -18.68 -7.45
N ARG A 261 -25.04 -19.90 -7.53
CA ARG A 261 -26.10 -20.39 -6.62
C ARG A 261 -25.69 -20.35 -5.15
N ARG A 262 -24.43 -20.63 -4.84
CA ARG A 262 -23.89 -20.61 -3.47
C ARG A 262 -23.44 -19.21 -3.00
N ASN A 263 -23.64 -18.15 -3.80
CA ASN A 263 -23.19 -16.77 -3.53
C ASN A 263 -21.69 -16.65 -3.22
N LEU A 264 -20.86 -17.43 -3.94
CA LEU A 264 -19.39 -17.44 -3.77
C LEU A 264 -18.67 -16.46 -4.72
N ILE A 265 -19.38 -15.44 -5.20
CA ILE A 265 -18.81 -14.39 -6.06
C ILE A 265 -18.80 -13.07 -5.29
N GLN A 266 -17.62 -12.45 -5.23
CA GLN A 266 -17.46 -11.12 -4.68
C GLN A 266 -17.81 -10.07 -5.74
N THR A 267 -18.97 -9.43 -5.58
CA THR A 267 -19.49 -8.39 -6.48
C THR A 267 -19.31 -6.96 -5.96
N GLY A 268 -19.09 -6.79 -4.65
CA GLY A 268 -19.06 -5.45 -4.03
C GLY A 268 -17.80 -4.61 -4.28
N ILE A 269 -16.76 -5.18 -4.88
CA ILE A 269 -15.50 -4.50 -5.20
C ILE A 269 -14.80 -5.26 -6.33
N THR A 270 -14.14 -4.56 -7.26
CA THR A 270 -13.34 -5.20 -8.31
C THR A 270 -12.04 -5.80 -7.74
N LEU A 271 -11.42 -6.74 -8.47
CA LEU A 271 -10.13 -7.30 -8.12
C LEU A 271 -9.06 -6.22 -8.00
N GLU A 272 -9.01 -5.30 -8.97
CA GLU A 272 -8.03 -4.22 -9.00
C GLU A 272 -8.21 -3.26 -7.81
N GLU A 273 -9.45 -2.85 -7.56
CA GLU A 273 -9.75 -1.98 -6.43
C GLU A 273 -9.45 -2.67 -5.10
N PHE A 274 -9.68 -3.99 -4.99
CA PHE A 274 -9.31 -4.78 -3.83
C PHE A 274 -7.80 -4.85 -3.58
N ILE A 275 -6.98 -5.01 -4.63
CA ILE A 275 -5.52 -5.08 -4.49
C ILE A 275 -4.88 -3.70 -4.31
N LEU A 276 -5.59 -2.61 -4.63
CA LEU A 276 -5.13 -1.22 -4.46
C LEU A 276 -5.66 -0.55 -3.18
N LYS A 277 -6.75 -1.02 -2.55
CA LYS A 277 -7.34 -0.40 -1.35
C LYS A 277 -6.38 -0.28 -0.15
N PRO A 278 -6.43 0.77 0.68
CA PRO A 278 -5.56 0.86 1.86
C PRO A 278 -5.63 -0.37 2.79
N LEU A 279 -4.50 -0.76 3.38
CA LEU A 279 -4.46 -1.85 4.37
C LEU A 279 -5.05 -1.36 5.69
N ILE A 280 -6.32 -1.69 5.95
CA ILE A 280 -6.94 -1.45 7.25
C ILE A 280 -6.60 -2.64 8.17
N MET A 281 -5.76 -2.42 9.17
CA MET A 281 -5.51 -3.44 10.22
C MET A 281 -6.81 -3.67 11.01
N LYS A 282 -7.39 -4.87 10.88
CA LYS A 282 -8.63 -5.27 11.57
C LYS A 282 -8.56 -5.18 13.11
N ASN A 283 -7.37 -5.13 13.70
CA ASN A 283 -7.19 -5.11 15.17
C ASN A 283 -7.73 -3.85 15.87
N ASN A 284 -7.97 -2.75 15.16
CA ASN A 284 -8.50 -1.52 15.77
C ASN A 284 -10.04 -1.42 15.74
N ILE A 285 -10.73 -2.19 14.90
CA ILE A 285 -12.20 -2.15 14.83
C ILE A 285 -12.83 -2.92 15.99
N GLN A 286 -12.22 -4.03 16.42
CA GLN A 286 -12.67 -4.78 17.60
C GLN A 286 -12.50 -3.94 18.88
N LYS A 287 -11.33 -3.30 19.06
CA LYS A 287 -11.06 -2.45 20.24
C LYS A 287 -11.90 -1.18 20.30
N MET A 288 -12.22 -0.55 19.16
CA MET A 288 -13.16 0.58 19.14
C MET A 288 -14.60 0.16 19.45
N ARG A 289 -15.04 -1.03 19.01
CA ARG A 289 -16.36 -1.59 19.39
C ARG A 289 -16.43 -1.98 20.86
N ASP A 290 -15.35 -2.52 21.43
CA ASP A 290 -15.30 -2.94 22.83
C ASP A 290 -15.07 -1.77 23.81
N GLY A 291 -14.42 -0.69 23.35
CA GLY A 291 -14.27 0.56 24.12
C GLY A 291 -15.61 1.26 24.38
N ASN A 292 -16.54 1.24 23.41
CA ASN A 292 -17.88 1.82 23.56
C ASN A 292 -18.83 0.99 24.45
N ARG A 293 -18.47 -0.26 24.81
CA ARG A 293 -19.27 -1.07 25.75
C ARG A 293 -18.88 -0.88 27.22
N ARG A 294 -17.74 -0.25 27.50
CA ARG A 294 -17.27 -0.01 28.88
C ARG A 294 -17.77 1.30 29.48
N PHE A 295 -18.23 2.26 28.67
CA PHE A 295 -18.77 3.54 29.16
C PHE A 295 -20.30 3.57 29.31
N SER A 296 -21.01 2.50 28.97
CA SER A 296 -22.46 2.37 29.14
C SER A 296 -22.86 1.57 30.39
N ARG A 297 -21.92 1.36 31.32
CA ARG A 297 -22.16 0.75 32.64
C ARG A 297 -21.31 1.44 33.71
N GLN A 298 -21.55 2.73 33.92
CA GLN A 298 -21.34 3.42 35.19
C GLN A 298 -22.48 4.40 35.39
#